data_AF-A0A838UQS3-F1
#
_entry.id   AF-A0A838UQS3-F1
#
_cell.length_a   1.000
_cell.length_b   1.000
_cell.length_c   1.000
_cell.angle_alpha   90.00
_cell.angle_beta   90.00
_cell.angle_gamma   90.00
#
_symmetry.space_group_name_H-M   'P 1'
#
loop_
_entity.id
_entity.type
_entity.pdbx_description
1 polymer ?
#
loop_
_entity_poly.entity_id
_entity_poly.type
_entity_poly.pdbx_seq_one_letter_code
_entity_poly.pdbx_strand_id
1 'polypeptide(L)'
;MSHYIYCQGALQLNHQLTPAHHAYLQRFAEIRLMKRHVEKIVLLPDPLREAVGLSVGPEGAFYTGDSNDAETIADANHPPEGQRDLYCPWHPSEDRMRMEPASCINNWENSYAHWMSYLIQHFLGPWGYSLSGRVAVRFESEEISGYEMHMDENVWRSPPQFVPYGLRQRS
;
A
#
# COMPACT_ATOMS: atom_id res chain seq x y z
N MET A 1 -22.73 -6.58 -4.44
CA MET A 1 -22.54 -6.93 -3.02
C MET A 1 -21.14 -6.47 -2.67
N SER A 2 -20.99 -5.65 -1.62
CA SER A 2 -19.67 -5.35 -1.09
C SER A 2 -19.14 -6.61 -0.44
N HIS A 3 -17.95 -7.05 -0.84
CA HIS A 3 -17.30 -8.21 -0.24
C HIS A 3 -16.14 -7.67 0.60
N TYR A 4 -16.20 -7.85 1.91
CA TYR A 4 -15.09 -7.46 2.76
C TYR A 4 -13.98 -8.52 2.72
N ILE A 5 -12.75 -8.04 2.60
CA ILE A 5 -11.54 -8.83 2.85
C ILE A 5 -11.00 -8.42 4.22
N TYR A 6 -10.77 -9.41 5.08
CA TYR A 6 -10.13 -9.22 6.37
C TYR A 6 -8.67 -9.66 6.29
N CYS A 7 -7.80 -8.91 6.94
CA CYS A 7 -6.37 -9.16 6.92
C CYS A 7 -5.82 -9.07 8.36
N GLN A 8 -5.04 -10.07 8.76
CA GLN A 8 -4.45 -10.16 10.10
C GLN A 8 -3.00 -10.61 10.02
N GLY A 9 -2.19 -10.11 10.95
CA GLY A 9 -0.74 -10.33 10.99
C GLY A 9 0.03 -9.06 10.70
N ALA A 10 1.33 -9.19 10.47
CA ALA A 10 2.21 -8.07 10.16
C ALA A 10 3.46 -8.58 9.44
N LEU A 11 4.13 -7.68 8.73
CA LEU A 11 5.44 -7.93 8.15
C LEU A 11 6.50 -7.22 8.99
N GLN A 12 7.50 -7.98 9.43
CA GLN A 12 8.58 -7.50 10.27
C GLN A 12 9.67 -6.86 9.40
N LEU A 13 10.06 -5.64 9.74
CA LEU A 13 11.24 -4.98 9.17
C LEU A 13 12.51 -5.55 9.80
N ASN A 14 13.57 -5.66 9.01
CA ASN A 14 14.90 -6.06 9.48
C ASN A 14 15.53 -5.04 10.45
N HIS A 15 15.09 -3.78 10.40
CA HIS A 15 15.47 -2.74 11.36
C HIS A 15 14.40 -1.64 11.42
N GLN A 16 14.49 -0.79 12.45
CA GLN A 16 13.49 0.24 12.72
C GLN A 16 13.43 1.30 11.60
N LEU A 17 12.22 1.72 11.21
CA LEU A 17 12.06 2.90 10.36
C LEU A 17 12.66 4.12 11.04
N THR A 18 13.33 4.96 10.26
CA THR A 18 13.68 6.30 10.74
C THR A 18 12.38 7.08 11.06
N PRO A 19 12.42 8.08 11.95
CA PRO A 19 11.24 8.93 12.20
C PRO A 19 10.64 9.51 10.91
N ALA A 20 11.49 9.92 9.96
CA ALA A 20 11.05 10.51 8.70
C ALA A 20 10.36 9.49 7.78
N HIS A 21 10.94 8.29 7.60
CA HIS A 21 10.31 7.22 6.81
C HIS A 21 8.98 6.78 7.41
N HIS A 22 8.92 6.65 8.74
CA HIS A 22 7.68 6.34 9.44
C HIS A 22 6.60 7.40 9.19
N ALA A 23 6.92 8.68 9.42
CA ALA A 23 5.97 9.77 9.25
C ALA A 23 5.45 9.88 7.81
N TYR A 24 6.32 9.69 6.81
CA TYR A 24 5.91 9.65 5.42
C TYR A 24 4.96 8.48 5.13
N LEU A 25 5.33 7.25 5.50
CA LEU A 25 4.52 6.06 5.22
C LEU A 25 3.17 6.11 5.94
N GLN A 26 3.15 6.63 7.17
CA GLN A 26 1.91 6.84 7.91
C GLN A 26 0.99 7.79 7.16
N ARG A 27 1.49 8.98 6.76
CA ARG A 27 0.69 9.94 6.00
C ARG A 27 0.24 9.37 4.65
N PHE A 28 1.12 8.67 3.95
CA PHE A 28 0.83 8.03 2.67
C PHE A 28 -0.34 7.05 2.76
N ALA A 29 -0.44 6.31 3.86
CA ALA A 29 -1.54 5.37 4.09
C ALA A 29 -2.86 6.02 4.53
N GLU A 30 -2.81 7.22 5.12
CA GLU A 30 -3.99 7.95 5.60
C GLU A 30 -4.71 8.76 4.51
N ILE A 31 -4.01 9.09 3.42
CA ILE A 31 -4.56 9.93 2.35
C ILE A 31 -5.22 9.11 1.24
N ARG A 32 -6.13 9.79 0.54
CA ARG A 32 -6.65 9.32 -0.74
C ARG A 32 -5.68 9.69 -1.87
N LEU A 33 -5.07 8.67 -2.47
CA LEU A 33 -4.07 8.76 -3.52
C LEU A 33 -4.76 8.93 -4.88
N MET A 34 -4.94 10.17 -5.31
CA MET A 34 -5.58 10.55 -6.58
C MET A 34 -4.54 10.99 -7.59
N LYS A 35 -4.83 10.88 -8.89
CA LYS A 35 -4.01 11.50 -9.93
C LYS A 35 -3.97 13.02 -9.75
N ARG A 36 -2.77 13.58 -9.82
CA ARG A 36 -2.54 15.02 -9.68
C ARG A 36 -1.72 15.60 -10.82
N HIS A 37 -1.92 16.88 -11.04
CA HIS A 37 -1.12 17.73 -11.91
C HIS A 37 0.27 17.92 -11.30
N VAL A 38 1.26 17.20 -11.84
CA VAL A 38 2.65 17.20 -11.36
C VAL A 38 3.23 18.62 -11.32
N GLU A 39 2.94 19.40 -12.35
CA GLU A 39 3.37 20.79 -12.52
C GLU A 39 2.83 21.74 -11.44
N LYS A 40 1.74 21.38 -10.77
CA LYS A 40 1.16 22.16 -9.67
C LYS A 40 1.71 21.71 -8.32
N ILE A 41 1.68 20.40 -8.06
CA ILE A 41 2.09 19.86 -6.75
C ILE A 41 3.59 19.97 -6.48
N VAL A 42 4.43 20.07 -7.53
CA VAL A 42 5.88 20.31 -7.35
C VAL A 42 6.18 21.69 -6.75
N LEU A 43 5.24 22.64 -6.86
CA LEU A 43 5.35 23.99 -6.32
C LEU A 43 4.81 24.10 -4.90
N LEU A 44 4.14 23.05 -4.40
CA LEU A 44 3.51 23.03 -3.08
C LEU A 44 4.44 22.39 -2.04
N PRO A 45 4.48 22.91 -0.80
CA PRO A 45 5.23 22.30 0.28
C PRO A 45 4.72 20.88 0.58
N ASP A 46 5.64 19.92 0.63
CA ASP A 46 5.35 18.56 1.07
C ASP A 46 6.47 18.06 1.99
N PRO A 47 6.53 18.58 3.23
CA PRO A 47 7.70 18.42 4.09
C PRO A 47 7.99 16.97 4.46
N LEU A 48 6.98 16.10 4.51
CA LEU A 48 7.17 14.68 4.80
C LEU A 48 7.86 13.95 3.63
N ARG A 49 7.40 14.19 2.40
CA ARG A 49 8.02 13.67 1.17
C ARG A 49 9.44 14.21 0.98
N GLU A 50 9.64 15.50 1.23
CA GLU A 50 10.95 16.16 1.12
C GLU A 50 11.95 15.62 2.15
N ALA A 51 11.50 15.38 3.38
CA ALA A 51 12.35 14.82 4.46
C ALA A 51 12.90 13.43 4.13
N VAL A 52 12.24 12.69 3.22
CA VAL A 52 12.67 11.36 2.77
C VAL A 52 13.28 11.37 1.37
N GLY A 53 13.51 12.56 0.80
CA GLY A 53 14.24 12.75 -0.46
C GLY A 53 13.50 12.28 -1.72
N LEU A 54 12.18 12.13 -1.67
CA LEU A 54 11.39 11.66 -2.81
C LEU A 54 10.99 12.83 -3.74
N SER A 55 10.89 12.56 -5.05
CA SER A 55 10.16 13.44 -5.96
C SER A 55 8.65 13.27 -5.76
N VAL A 56 7.82 14.08 -6.43
CA VAL A 56 6.34 13.92 -6.38
C VAL A 56 5.84 12.64 -7.08
N GLY A 57 6.71 11.92 -7.79
CA GLY A 57 6.38 10.69 -8.49
C GLY A 57 5.56 10.89 -9.77
N PRO A 58 5.36 9.82 -10.57
CA PRO A 58 4.51 9.86 -11.76
C PRO A 58 3.07 10.17 -11.36
N GLU A 59 2.42 11.10 -12.07
CA GLU A 59 1.03 11.52 -11.80
C GLU A 59 0.76 11.95 -10.33
N GLY A 60 1.80 12.36 -9.60
CA GLY A 60 1.69 12.74 -8.19
C GLY A 60 1.65 11.56 -7.21
N ALA A 61 2.09 10.38 -7.64
CA ALA A 61 2.07 9.14 -6.87
C ALA A 61 2.68 9.21 -5.45
N PHE A 62 3.65 10.09 -5.21
CA PHE A 62 4.36 10.18 -3.93
C PHE A 62 4.01 11.45 -3.14
N TYR A 63 3.03 12.23 -3.61
CA TYR A 63 2.63 13.47 -2.97
C TYR A 63 1.77 13.19 -1.73
N THR A 64 2.17 13.75 -0.59
CA THR A 64 1.51 13.56 0.71
C THR A 64 0.96 14.85 1.34
N GLY A 65 1.07 15.95 0.62
CA GLY A 65 0.61 17.29 1.04
C GLY A 65 -0.90 17.40 1.23
N ASP A 66 -1.38 18.64 1.40
CA ASP A 66 -2.80 18.87 1.69
C ASP A 66 -3.70 18.45 0.51
N SER A 67 -4.79 17.76 0.84
CA SER A 67 -5.78 17.25 -0.11
C SER A 67 -6.81 18.29 -0.54
N ASN A 68 -6.84 19.46 0.11
CA ASN A 68 -7.87 20.48 -0.10
C ASN A 68 -7.71 21.30 -1.39
N ASP A 69 -6.55 21.25 -2.05
CA ASP A 69 -6.31 21.97 -3.30
C ASP A 69 -6.88 21.22 -4.49
N ALA A 70 -8.19 21.36 -4.70
CA ALA A 70 -8.94 20.74 -5.80
C ALA A 70 -8.31 21.02 -7.18
N GLU A 71 -7.68 22.18 -7.35
CA GLU A 71 -7.02 22.55 -8.61
C GLU A 71 -5.82 21.66 -8.97
N THR A 72 -5.25 20.97 -8.00
CA THR A 72 -4.12 20.03 -8.23
C THR A 72 -4.61 18.66 -8.69
N ILE A 73 -5.90 18.35 -8.56
CA ILE A 73 -6.45 17.03 -8.86
C ILE A 73 -6.70 16.93 -10.37
N ALA A 74 -6.02 16.00 -11.02
CA ALA A 74 -6.22 15.71 -12.45
C ALA A 74 -7.35 14.69 -12.66
N ASP A 75 -7.43 13.68 -11.79
CA ASP A 75 -8.54 12.74 -11.75
C ASP A 75 -8.77 12.27 -10.32
N ALA A 76 -9.92 12.64 -9.75
CA ALA A 76 -10.26 12.28 -8.40
C ALA A 76 -10.59 10.78 -8.25
N ASN A 77 -11.00 10.07 -9.29
CA ASN A 77 -11.53 8.71 -9.16
C ASN A 77 -10.56 7.61 -9.61
N HIS A 78 -9.41 8.00 -10.14
CA HIS A 78 -8.36 7.07 -10.53
C HIS A 78 -7.08 7.32 -9.73
N PRO A 79 -6.41 6.25 -9.27
CA PRO A 79 -5.12 6.39 -8.62
C PRO A 79 -4.03 6.71 -9.64
N PRO A 80 -2.90 7.29 -9.20
CA PRO A 80 -1.68 7.42 -9.99
C PRO A 80 -1.22 6.09 -10.59
N GLU A 81 -0.53 6.17 -11.74
CA GLU A 81 0.01 5.00 -12.42
C GLU A 81 0.82 4.07 -11.48
N GLY A 82 0.59 2.76 -11.60
CA GLY A 82 1.22 1.71 -10.79
C GLY A 82 0.53 1.42 -9.45
N GLN A 83 -0.28 2.35 -8.94
CA GLN A 83 -1.12 2.14 -7.76
C GLN A 83 -2.44 1.49 -8.18
N ARG A 84 -2.89 0.49 -7.42
CA ARG A 84 -4.08 -0.30 -7.79
C ARG A 84 -5.39 0.34 -7.33
N ASP A 85 -5.34 1.06 -6.22
CA ASP A 85 -6.50 1.67 -5.59
C ASP A 85 -6.11 3.07 -5.08
N LEU A 86 -7.10 3.83 -4.63
CA LEU A 86 -6.96 5.16 -4.05
C LEU A 86 -6.48 5.13 -2.59
N TYR A 87 -6.44 3.96 -1.96
CA TYR A 87 -6.08 3.81 -0.55
C TYR A 87 -5.05 2.69 -0.38
N CYS A 88 -3.92 3.03 0.24
CA CYS A 88 -2.90 2.05 0.65
C CYS A 88 -3.34 1.38 1.96
N PRO A 89 -3.52 0.05 2.00
CA PRO A 89 -4.04 -0.65 3.16
C PRO A 89 -2.90 -1.09 4.10
N TRP A 90 -1.71 -0.52 4.00
CA TRP A 90 -0.58 -0.87 4.86
C TRP A 90 -0.12 0.34 5.65
N HIS A 91 0.02 0.17 6.95
CA HIS A 91 0.43 1.20 7.89
C HIS A 91 1.71 0.74 8.59
N PRO A 92 2.68 1.64 8.83
CA PRO A 92 3.77 1.30 9.74
C PRO A 92 3.23 1.18 11.18
N SER A 93 3.78 0.26 11.97
CA SER A 93 3.44 0.11 13.39
C SER A 93 4.01 1.26 14.22
N GLU A 94 3.39 1.56 15.37
CA GLU A 94 3.85 2.62 16.28
C GLU A 94 5.30 2.43 16.77
N ASP A 95 5.70 1.16 16.98
CA ASP A 95 7.08 0.80 17.34
C ASP A 95 8.07 0.91 16.17
N ARG A 96 7.57 1.21 14.96
CA ARG A 96 8.32 1.41 13.71
C ARG A 96 9.09 0.18 13.23
N MET A 97 8.71 -0.99 13.71
CA MET A 97 9.38 -2.26 13.41
C MET A 97 8.57 -3.13 12.45
N ARG A 98 7.33 -2.78 12.13
CA ARG A 98 6.44 -3.61 11.31
C ARG A 98 5.63 -2.78 10.31
N MET A 99 5.15 -3.46 9.29
CA MET A 99 4.06 -3.01 8.42
C MET A 99 2.82 -3.85 8.72
N GLU A 100 1.72 -3.19 9.03
CA GLU A 100 0.47 -3.78 9.47
C GLU A 100 -0.62 -3.53 8.41
N PRO A 101 -1.37 -4.55 8.01
CA PRO A 101 -2.48 -4.36 7.08
C PRO A 101 -3.66 -3.71 7.80
N ALA A 102 -4.41 -2.87 7.10
CA ALA A 102 -5.73 -2.44 7.50
C ALA A 102 -6.61 -3.66 7.77
N SER A 103 -7.39 -3.60 8.85
CA SER A 103 -8.17 -4.74 9.36
C SER A 103 -9.19 -5.26 8.35
N CYS A 104 -9.74 -4.37 7.51
CA CYS A 104 -10.51 -4.76 6.34
C CYS A 104 -10.40 -3.75 5.19
N ILE A 105 -10.66 -4.23 3.98
CA ILE A 105 -10.85 -3.41 2.79
C ILE A 105 -12.07 -3.90 2.00
N ASN A 106 -12.66 -3.00 1.21
CA ASN A 106 -13.86 -3.26 0.41
C ASN A 106 -13.56 -3.61 -1.06
N ASN A 107 -12.36 -4.10 -1.37
CA ASN A 107 -11.96 -4.50 -2.72
C ASN A 107 -11.58 -5.99 -2.77
N TRP A 108 -11.96 -6.69 -3.85
CA TRP A 108 -11.77 -8.14 -3.97
C TRP A 108 -10.38 -8.53 -4.46
N GLU A 109 -9.70 -7.61 -5.14
CA GLU A 109 -8.57 -7.96 -5.99
C GLU A 109 -7.22 -7.63 -5.36
N ASN A 110 -6.61 -8.61 -4.67
CA ASN A 110 -5.17 -8.69 -4.35
C ASN A 110 -4.50 -7.35 -3.97
N SER A 111 -5.20 -6.49 -3.24
CA SER A 111 -4.76 -5.13 -2.95
C SER A 111 -3.58 -5.15 -1.98
N TYR A 112 -3.61 -6.00 -0.95
CA TYR A 112 -2.53 -6.10 0.03
C TYR A 112 -1.18 -6.49 -0.58
N ALA A 113 -1.10 -7.60 -1.31
CA ALA A 113 0.17 -8.04 -1.91
C ALA A 113 0.72 -7.02 -2.91
N HIS A 114 -0.15 -6.45 -3.78
CA HIS A 114 0.24 -5.46 -4.76
C HIS A 114 0.75 -4.18 -4.10
N TRP A 115 0.03 -3.66 -3.10
CA TRP A 115 0.46 -2.48 -2.37
C TRP A 115 1.77 -2.68 -1.64
N MET A 116 1.96 -3.82 -0.97
CA MET A 116 3.22 -4.07 -0.30
C MET A 116 4.39 -4.17 -1.30
N SER A 117 4.20 -4.84 -2.45
CA SER A 117 5.20 -4.84 -3.52
C SER A 117 5.50 -3.43 -4.03
N TYR A 118 4.47 -2.57 -4.16
CA TYR A 118 4.63 -1.17 -4.52
C TYR A 118 5.45 -0.39 -3.47
N LEU A 119 5.12 -0.53 -2.19
CA LEU A 119 5.86 0.10 -1.09
C LEU A 119 7.33 -0.36 -1.05
N ILE A 120 7.58 -1.65 -1.27
CA ILE A 120 8.93 -2.21 -1.38
C ILE A 120 9.69 -1.60 -2.55
N GLN A 121 9.08 -1.59 -3.74
CA GLN A 121 9.72 -1.11 -4.95
C GLN A 121 10.07 0.39 -4.88
N HIS A 122 9.18 1.20 -4.32
CA HIS A 122 9.29 2.65 -4.40
C HIS A 122 9.85 3.32 -3.14
N PHE A 123 9.70 2.70 -1.97
CA PHE A 123 10.09 3.31 -0.70
C PHE A 123 11.01 2.41 0.12
N LEU A 124 10.51 1.27 0.60
CA LEU A 124 11.20 0.45 1.61
C LEU A 124 12.50 -0.14 1.07
N GLY A 125 12.49 -0.70 -0.15
CA GLY A 125 13.68 -1.24 -0.80
C GLY A 125 14.75 -0.16 -1.09
N PRO A 126 14.40 0.94 -1.77
CA PRO A 126 15.33 2.06 -1.99
C PRO A 126 15.90 2.67 -0.70
N TRP A 127 15.15 2.64 0.41
CA TRP A 127 15.64 3.06 1.73
C TRP A 127 16.43 2.00 2.49
N GLY A 128 16.58 0.79 1.95
CA GLY A 128 17.39 -0.28 2.51
C GLY A 128 16.67 -1.21 3.49
N TYR A 129 15.35 -1.17 3.58
CA TYR A 129 14.55 -2.06 4.41
C TYR A 129 14.24 -3.38 3.70
N SER A 130 14.28 -4.46 4.46
CA SER A 130 13.73 -5.75 4.07
C SER A 130 12.65 -6.21 5.03
N LEU A 131 11.64 -6.87 4.48
CA LEU A 131 10.48 -7.36 5.19
C LEU A 131 10.41 -8.88 5.11
N SER A 132 10.06 -9.50 6.23
CA SER A 132 9.74 -10.91 6.32
C SER A 132 8.55 -11.11 7.25
N GLY A 133 7.72 -12.12 7.00
CA GLY A 133 6.57 -12.38 7.86
C GLY A 133 5.42 -13.05 7.14
N ARG A 134 4.32 -13.18 7.88
CA ARG A 134 3.12 -13.91 7.45
C ARG A 134 1.89 -13.07 7.71
N VAL A 135 1.02 -13.04 6.71
CA VAL A 135 -0.22 -12.26 6.76
C VAL A 135 -1.34 -13.16 6.29
N ALA A 136 -2.34 -13.34 7.13
CA ALA A 136 -3.52 -14.13 6.86
C ALA A 136 -4.61 -13.27 6.25
N VAL A 137 -5.12 -13.68 5.09
CA VAL A 137 -6.23 -13.04 4.38
C VAL A 137 -7.47 -13.95 4.47
N ARG A 138 -8.64 -13.35 4.74
CA ARG A 138 -9.92 -14.04 4.90
C ARG A 138 -11.03 -13.29 4.16
N PHE A 139 -11.96 -14.01 3.55
CA PHE A 139 -13.14 -13.44 2.88
C PHE A 139 -14.40 -13.56 3.76
N GLU A 140 -15.33 -12.62 3.61
CA GLU A 140 -16.57 -12.53 4.39
C GLU A 140 -17.56 -13.69 4.17
N SER A 141 -17.61 -14.30 2.98
CA SER A 141 -18.59 -15.36 2.71
C SER A 141 -18.17 -16.70 3.34
N GLU A 142 -19.00 -17.16 4.28
CA GLU A 142 -18.91 -18.39 5.06
C GLU A 142 -18.82 -19.65 4.19
N GLU A 143 -17.60 -20.08 3.86
CA GLU A 143 -17.18 -21.47 3.64
C GLU A 143 -15.71 -21.45 3.17
N ILE A 144 -14.81 -21.32 4.13
CA ILE A 144 -13.38 -21.71 4.04
C ILE A 144 -12.72 -21.38 2.68
N SER A 145 -12.47 -20.10 2.41
CA SER A 145 -11.29 -19.76 1.62
C SER A 145 -10.63 -18.54 2.24
N GLY A 146 -9.43 -18.76 2.73
CA GLY A 146 -8.49 -17.72 3.10
C GLY A 146 -7.14 -18.21 2.61
N TYR A 147 -6.18 -17.32 2.52
CA TYR A 147 -4.82 -17.70 2.20
C TYR A 147 -3.85 -17.02 3.16
N GLU A 148 -2.65 -17.56 3.26
CA GLU A 148 -1.56 -16.97 4.01
C GLU A 148 -0.52 -16.49 3.00
N MET A 149 -0.22 -15.20 3.03
CA MET A 149 0.88 -14.63 2.28
C MET A 149 2.14 -14.74 3.11
N HIS A 150 3.19 -15.31 2.52
CA HIS A 150 4.49 -15.43 3.17
C HIS A 150 5.51 -14.57 2.44
N MET A 151 6.11 -13.62 3.16
CA MET A 151 7.20 -12.79 2.66
C MET A 151 8.51 -13.20 3.34
N ASP A 152 9.55 -13.27 2.53
CA ASP A 152 10.92 -13.53 2.95
C ASP A 152 11.85 -12.57 2.20
N GLU A 153 12.45 -11.63 2.93
CA GLU A 153 13.38 -10.62 2.40
C GLU A 153 12.84 -9.90 1.16
N ASN A 154 11.65 -9.31 1.28
CA ASN A 154 10.94 -8.62 0.19
C ASN A 154 10.44 -9.51 -0.96
N VAL A 155 10.56 -10.84 -0.85
CA VAL A 155 10.09 -11.80 -1.87
C VAL A 155 8.89 -12.59 -1.35
N TRP A 156 7.80 -12.59 -2.12
CA TRP A 156 6.64 -13.44 -1.85
C TRP A 156 6.95 -14.92 -2.17
N ARG A 157 6.81 -15.82 -1.21
CA ARG A 157 7.20 -17.25 -1.31
C ARG A 157 6.04 -18.23 -1.57
N SER A 158 4.84 -17.90 -1.13
CA SER A 158 3.65 -18.78 -1.18
C SER A 158 2.41 -17.88 -1.24
N PRO A 159 1.39 -18.27 -2.01
CA PRO A 159 0.88 -17.45 -3.10
C PRO A 159 0.57 -15.99 -2.78
N PRO A 160 0.82 -15.13 -3.78
CA PRO A 160 -0.24 -14.62 -4.64
C PRO A 160 -0.38 -15.47 -5.92
N GLN A 161 -1.13 -16.57 -5.85
CA GLN A 161 -1.66 -17.28 -7.01
C GLN A 161 -2.90 -16.50 -7.37
N PHE A 162 -2.77 -15.66 -8.39
CA PHE A 162 -3.89 -14.95 -8.98
C PHE A 162 -4.90 -16.01 -9.45
N VAL A 163 -6.02 -16.12 -8.74
CA VAL A 163 -7.22 -16.74 -9.28
C VAL A 163 -8.09 -15.57 -9.73
N PRO A 164 -8.09 -15.20 -11.02
CA PRO A 164 -9.16 -14.36 -11.55
C PRO A 164 -10.48 -15.07 -11.22
N TYR A 165 -11.43 -14.32 -10.69
CA TYR A 165 -12.78 -14.82 -10.52
C TYR A 165 -13.30 -15.31 -11.89
N GLY A 166 -13.50 -16.63 -12.05
CA GLY A 166 -13.98 -17.22 -13.31
C GLY A 166 -13.56 -18.68 -13.59
N LEU A 167 -12.48 -19.19 -12.98
CA LEU A 167 -12.07 -20.59 -13.14
C LEU A 167 -12.29 -21.36 -11.84
N ARG A 168 -13.54 -21.69 -11.52
CA ARG A 168 -13.80 -22.97 -10.85
C ARG A 168 -13.33 -24.04 -11.83
N GLN A 169 -12.26 -24.76 -11.52
CA GLN A 169 -12.09 -26.07 -12.14
C GLN A 169 -13.31 -26.89 -11.71
N ARG A 170 -14.24 -27.05 -12.65
CA ARG A 170 -15.24 -28.10 -12.58
C ARG A 170 -14.45 -29.41 -12.69
N SER A 171 -14.25 -30.09 -11.56
CA SER A 171 -14.06 -31.53 -11.53
C SER A 171 -15.39 -32.22 -11.85
#